data_AF-A0A524EV59-F1
#
_entry.id   AF-A0A524EV59-F1
#
_cell.length_a   1.000
_cell.length_b   1.000
_cell.length_c   1.000
_cell.angle_alpha   90.00
_cell.angle_beta   90.00
_cell.angle_gamma   90.00
#
_symmetry.space_group_name_H-M   'P 1'
#
loop_
_entity.id
_entity.type
_entity.pdbx_description
1 polymer ?
#
loop_
_entity_poly.entity_id
_entity_poly.type
_entity_poly.pdbx_seq_one_letter_code
_entity_poly.pdbx_strand_id
1 'polypeptide(L)'
;MLNFIINVLYMIFFGSQLITCIFLVIRTIKIKQLNLIPLTLFFFFNPLEIILILLVGSSLVVNMFSNICLVIFTKYTFFREKKSPYMYLLISLIIVKVIDFVLKIYIPFSIPLNFVLSPPEVPYFYIYLIISSLSILLSYPWLGLVALKYYSSIKVKDVEPWIKTRYRLIGYSSLIMIINGGLYFLFPIDTYSWEQLYPFIVGLWITINTTIFSVANLIAWIMPQWLKNYLNRNYKGTLDENLTEVEIMNKIREETSQ
;
A
#
# COMPACT_ATOMS: atom_id res chain seq x y z
N MET A 1 9.27 13.58 -24.13
CA MET A 1 7.81 13.49 -23.89
C MET A 1 7.45 12.30 -23.00
N LEU A 2 7.96 11.09 -23.28
CA LEU A 2 7.67 9.87 -22.49
C LEU A 2 8.01 10.02 -20.98
N ASN A 3 9.23 10.47 -20.65
CA ASN A 3 9.65 10.71 -19.26
C ASN A 3 8.77 11.72 -18.50
N PHE A 4 8.13 12.67 -19.20
CA PHE A 4 7.27 13.65 -18.57
C PHE A 4 6.02 13.00 -17.96
N ILE A 5 5.42 12.03 -18.65
CA ILE A 5 4.21 11.33 -18.17
C ILE A 5 4.52 10.56 -16.88
N ILE A 6 5.62 9.81 -16.86
CA ILE A 6 6.07 9.06 -15.67
C ILE A 6 6.33 10.01 -14.50
N ASN A 7 7.01 11.13 -14.74
CA ASN A 7 7.28 12.14 -13.70
C ASN A 7 5.99 12.75 -13.13
N VAL A 8 5.00 13.05 -13.98
CA VAL A 8 3.68 13.53 -13.53
C VAL A 8 3.00 12.48 -12.65
N LEU A 9 3.01 11.21 -13.05
CA LEU A 9 2.45 10.13 -12.24
C LEU A 9 3.18 9.96 -10.89
N TYR A 10 4.52 10.06 -10.87
CA TYR A 10 5.29 10.04 -9.63
C TYR A 10 4.94 11.22 -8.72
N MET A 11 4.74 12.43 -9.26
CA MET A 11 4.30 13.59 -8.48
C MET A 11 2.91 13.36 -7.86
N ILE A 12 1.97 12.79 -8.62
CA ILE A 12 0.62 12.44 -8.11
C ILE A 12 0.73 11.36 -7.02
N PHE A 13 1.52 10.31 -7.26
CA PHE A 13 1.79 9.26 -6.27
C PHE A 13 2.35 9.86 -4.98
N PHE A 14 3.43 10.63 -5.09
CA PHE A 14 4.12 11.23 -3.95
C PHE A 14 3.21 12.19 -3.18
N GLY A 15 2.53 13.10 -3.87
CA GLY A 15 1.60 14.04 -3.26
C GLY A 15 0.45 13.33 -2.54
N SER A 16 -0.13 12.29 -3.12
CA SER A 16 -1.20 11.52 -2.49
C SER A 16 -0.73 10.75 -1.25
N GLN A 17 0.47 10.17 -1.26
CA GLN A 17 1.05 9.53 -0.06
C GLN A 17 1.26 10.55 1.07
N LEU A 18 1.88 11.70 0.77
CA LEU A 18 2.14 12.73 1.77
C LEU A 18 0.87 13.31 2.38
N ILE A 19 -0.13 13.65 1.56
CA ILE A 19 -1.40 14.18 2.07
C ILE A 19 -2.10 13.13 2.94
N THR A 20 -2.08 11.85 2.54
CA THR A 20 -2.61 10.75 3.35
C THR A 20 -1.87 10.62 4.68
N CYS A 21 -0.54 10.68 4.66
CA CYS A 21 0.30 10.63 5.85
C CYS A 21 -0.05 11.76 6.82
N ILE A 22 -0.06 13.03 6.35
CA ILE A 22 -0.38 14.20 7.17
C ILE A 22 -1.77 14.07 7.78
N PHE A 23 -2.76 13.67 6.99
CA PHE A 23 -4.12 13.44 7.47
C PHE A 23 -4.16 12.39 8.59
N LEU A 24 -3.48 11.26 8.40
CA LEU A 24 -3.42 10.18 9.39
C LEU A 24 -2.67 10.59 10.67
N VAL A 25 -1.60 11.39 10.57
CA VAL A 25 -0.90 11.97 11.75
C VAL A 25 -1.88 12.82 12.56
N ILE A 26 -2.53 13.79 11.92
CA ILE A 26 -3.50 14.70 12.58
C ILE A 26 -4.60 13.88 13.25
N ARG A 27 -5.12 12.88 12.55
CA ARG A 27 -6.18 12.01 13.06
C ARG A 27 -5.73 11.16 14.24
N THR A 28 -4.53 10.58 14.17
CA THR A 28 -3.95 9.78 15.25
C THR A 28 -3.77 10.63 16.51
N ILE A 29 -3.28 11.86 16.38
CA ILE A 29 -3.08 12.78 17.51
C ILE A 29 -4.43 13.23 18.09
N LYS A 30 -5.38 13.66 17.25
CA LYS A 30 -6.67 14.22 17.71
C LYS A 30 -7.61 13.16 18.29
N ILE A 31 -7.73 12.00 17.65
CA ILE A 31 -8.71 10.95 18.00
C ILE A 31 -8.07 9.83 18.85
N LYS A 32 -6.75 9.89 19.10
CA LYS A 32 -5.99 8.87 19.85
C LYS A 32 -6.13 7.44 19.29
N GLN A 33 -6.35 7.31 17.98
CA GLN A 33 -6.47 6.03 17.28
C GLN A 33 -5.07 5.42 17.01
N LEU A 34 -4.47 4.80 18.03
CA LEU A 34 -3.11 4.24 17.95
C LEU A 34 -2.95 3.14 16.89
N ASN A 35 -4.04 2.45 16.52
CA ASN A 35 -4.02 1.45 15.45
C ASN A 35 -3.70 2.03 14.07
N LEU A 36 -3.80 3.36 13.88
CA LEU A 36 -3.43 4.04 12.65
C LEU A 36 -1.93 4.33 12.54
N ILE A 37 -1.16 4.27 13.64
CA ILE A 37 0.27 4.57 13.63
C ILE A 37 1.04 3.76 12.58
N PRO A 38 0.87 2.43 12.48
CA PRO A 38 1.61 1.65 11.48
C PRO A 38 1.23 2.06 10.05
N LEU A 39 -0.03 2.43 9.81
CA LEU A 39 -0.45 2.92 8.49
C LEU A 39 0.19 4.27 8.16
N THR A 40 0.23 5.18 9.13
CA THR A 40 0.91 6.47 8.99
C THR A 40 2.38 6.27 8.63
N LEU A 41 3.07 5.37 9.33
CA LEU A 41 4.47 5.03 9.05
C LEU A 41 4.65 4.43 7.65
N PHE A 42 3.72 3.60 7.18
CA PHE A 42 3.74 3.09 5.80
C PHE A 42 3.67 4.23 4.77
N PHE A 43 2.71 5.16 4.92
CA PHE A 43 2.57 6.32 4.02
C PHE A 43 3.69 7.35 4.18
N PHE A 44 4.45 7.31 5.27
CA PHE A 44 5.65 8.11 5.47
C PHE A 44 6.88 7.49 4.78
N PHE A 45 7.13 6.20 5.03
CA PHE A 45 8.33 5.52 4.52
C PHE A 45 8.32 5.34 3.00
N ASN A 46 7.18 5.06 2.37
CA ASN A 46 7.11 4.91 0.91
C ASN A 46 7.61 6.15 0.14
N PRO A 47 7.06 7.37 0.34
CA PRO A 47 7.57 8.56 -0.34
C PRO A 47 8.98 8.93 0.11
N LEU A 48 9.35 8.67 1.38
CA LEU A 48 10.71 8.88 1.86
C LEU A 48 11.73 8.01 1.13
N GLU A 49 11.38 6.77 0.80
CA GLU A 49 12.22 5.87 0.02
C GLU A 49 12.64 6.50 -1.30
N ILE A 50 11.68 7.06 -2.04
CA ILE A 50 11.92 7.73 -3.32
C ILE A 50 12.81 8.96 -3.13
N ILE A 51 12.53 9.79 -2.11
CA ILE A 51 13.36 10.97 -1.81
C ILE A 51 14.81 10.56 -1.55
N LEU A 52 15.04 9.51 -0.76
CA LEU A 52 16.38 9.06 -0.42
C LEU A 52 17.11 8.45 -1.63
N ILE A 53 16.41 7.73 -2.51
CA ILE A 53 16.99 7.29 -3.79
C ILE A 53 17.45 8.50 -4.60
N LEU A 54 16.65 9.56 -4.67
CA LEU A 54 16.97 10.75 -5.46
C LEU A 54 18.11 11.61 -4.86
N LEU A 55 18.14 11.77 -3.53
CA LEU A 55 19.09 12.65 -2.85
C LEU A 55 20.41 11.96 -2.47
N VAL A 56 20.33 10.73 -1.99
CA VAL A 56 21.46 9.99 -1.40
C VAL A 56 21.89 8.83 -2.31
N GLY A 57 21.08 8.44 -3.29
CA GLY A 57 21.32 7.28 -4.13
C GLY A 57 21.04 5.94 -3.44
N SER A 58 20.48 5.96 -2.22
CA SER A 58 20.24 4.76 -1.42
C SER A 58 19.05 4.93 -0.49
N SER A 59 18.20 3.90 -0.41
CA SER A 59 17.04 3.85 0.48
C SER A 59 16.96 2.56 1.29
N LEU A 60 18.10 1.88 1.45
CA LEU A 60 18.24 0.53 2.02
C LEU A 60 17.42 0.32 3.30
N VAL A 61 17.53 1.25 4.25
CA VAL A 61 16.89 1.14 5.56
C VAL A 61 15.38 1.41 5.48
N VAL A 62 14.96 2.36 4.65
CA VAL A 62 13.55 2.80 4.58
C VAL A 62 12.67 1.76 3.90
N ASN A 63 13.18 1.09 2.85
CA ASN A 63 12.44 0.04 2.14
C ASN A 63 12.07 -1.15 3.05
N MET A 64 12.84 -1.41 4.12
CA MET A 64 12.52 -2.49 5.06
C MET A 64 11.16 -2.30 5.74
N PHE A 65 10.84 -1.07 6.12
CA PHE A 65 9.80 -0.83 7.11
C PHE A 65 8.40 -0.70 6.51
N SER A 66 8.25 -0.22 5.27
CA SER A 66 6.93 0.07 4.69
C SER A 66 6.01 -1.16 4.69
N ASN A 67 6.38 -2.25 4.02
CA ASN A 67 5.56 -3.46 3.95
C ASN A 67 5.28 -4.05 5.35
N ILE A 68 6.26 -3.97 6.27
CA ILE A 68 6.12 -4.46 7.65
C ILE A 68 5.03 -3.66 8.37
N CYS A 69 5.10 -2.33 8.29
CA CYS A 69 4.09 -1.44 8.84
C CYS A 69 2.68 -1.72 8.30
N LEU A 70 2.56 -2.08 7.02
CA LEU A 70 1.27 -2.45 6.41
C LEU A 70 0.68 -3.75 6.97
N VAL A 71 1.53 -4.76 7.20
CA VAL A 71 1.14 -6.04 7.84
C VAL A 71 0.72 -5.79 9.30
N ILE A 72 1.50 -5.01 10.04
CA ILE A 72 1.16 -4.61 11.42
C ILE A 72 -0.19 -3.87 11.47
N PHE A 73 -0.40 -2.90 10.58
CA PHE A 73 -1.67 -2.18 10.47
C PHE A 73 -2.85 -3.13 10.22
N THR A 74 -2.70 -4.07 9.28
CA THR A 74 -3.75 -5.03 8.93
C THR A 74 -4.15 -5.88 10.13
N LYS A 75 -3.19 -6.31 10.96
CA LYS A 75 -3.45 -7.01 12.23
C LYS A 75 -4.24 -6.14 13.20
N TYR A 76 -3.74 -4.95 13.53
CA TYR A 76 -4.35 -4.11 14.56
C TYR A 76 -5.73 -3.58 14.18
N THR A 77 -5.98 -3.35 12.89
CA THR A 77 -7.25 -2.81 12.41
C THR A 77 -8.34 -3.86 12.24
N PHE A 78 -8.01 -5.04 11.71
CA PHE A 78 -9.04 -6.03 11.34
C PHE A 78 -9.10 -7.25 12.26
N PHE A 79 -8.06 -7.51 13.04
CA PHE A 79 -7.95 -8.70 13.89
C PHE A 79 -7.61 -8.36 15.34
N ARG A 80 -8.11 -7.22 15.84
CA ARG A 80 -8.06 -6.88 17.26
C ARG A 80 -8.75 -8.00 18.04
N GLU A 81 -7.96 -8.77 18.79
CA GLU A 81 -8.40 -9.93 19.61
C GLU A 81 -8.89 -11.17 18.82
N LYS A 82 -8.71 -11.21 17.49
CA LYS A 82 -9.04 -12.39 16.66
C LYS A 82 -7.79 -13.16 16.25
N LYS A 83 -7.89 -14.48 16.10
CA LYS A 83 -6.84 -15.31 15.48
C LYS A 83 -6.58 -14.83 14.05
N SER A 84 -5.32 -14.79 13.65
CA SER A 84 -4.91 -14.33 12.31
C SER A 84 -3.58 -14.96 11.90
N PRO A 85 -3.30 -15.10 10.59
CA PRO A 85 -2.01 -15.59 10.09
C PRO A 85 -0.87 -14.56 10.21
N TYR A 86 -1.09 -13.49 10.98
CA TYR A 86 -0.21 -12.32 11.08
C TYR A 86 1.24 -12.68 11.41
N MET A 87 1.47 -13.55 12.39
CA MET A 87 2.84 -13.90 12.81
C MET A 87 3.61 -14.61 11.69
N TYR A 88 2.96 -15.51 10.95
CA TYR A 88 3.58 -16.18 9.80
C TYR A 88 3.92 -15.18 8.70
N LEU A 89 2.97 -14.30 8.33
CA LEU A 89 3.19 -13.27 7.31
C LEU A 89 4.29 -12.28 7.72
N LEU A 90 4.32 -11.86 8.99
CA LEU A 90 5.32 -10.95 9.50
C LEU A 90 6.72 -11.57 9.48
N ILE A 91 6.87 -12.80 9.99
CA ILE A 91 8.17 -13.51 10.01
C ILE A 91 8.67 -13.74 8.59
N SER A 92 7.81 -14.24 7.69
CA SER A 92 8.17 -14.42 6.28
C SER A 92 8.59 -13.11 5.63
N LEU A 93 7.86 -12.02 5.88
CA LEU A 93 8.20 -10.70 5.34
C LEU A 93 9.53 -10.16 5.90
N ILE A 94 9.80 -10.34 7.19
CA ILE A 94 11.08 -9.94 7.81
C ILE A 94 12.22 -10.71 7.14
N ILE A 95 12.10 -12.04 6.97
CA ILE A 95 13.11 -12.85 6.29
C ILE A 95 13.35 -12.33 4.87
N VAL A 96 12.28 -12.11 4.10
CA VAL A 96 12.36 -11.56 2.74
C VAL A 96 13.06 -10.19 2.72
N LYS A 97 12.74 -9.29 3.65
CA LYS A 97 13.37 -7.95 3.74
C LYS A 97 14.83 -8.00 4.17
N VAL A 98 15.22 -8.94 5.03
CA VAL A 98 16.62 -9.15 5.39
C VAL A 98 17.41 -9.64 4.18
N ILE A 99 16.86 -10.60 3.42
CA ILE A 99 17.50 -11.07 2.17
C ILE A 99 17.62 -9.92 1.17
N ASP A 100 16.56 -9.13 0.95
CA ASP A 100 16.57 -7.94 0.07
C ASP A 100 17.68 -6.96 0.45
N PHE A 101 17.81 -6.66 1.75
CA PHE A 101 18.83 -5.76 2.25
C PHE A 101 20.25 -6.28 2.01
N VAL A 102 20.48 -7.56 2.31
CA VAL A 102 21.78 -8.20 2.07
C VAL A 102 22.12 -8.13 0.58
N LEU A 103 21.17 -8.48 -0.31
CA LEU A 103 21.37 -8.40 -1.75
C LEU A 103 21.75 -6.98 -2.20
N LYS A 104 21.03 -5.96 -1.72
CA LYS A 104 21.28 -4.56 -2.09
C LYS A 104 22.60 -3.99 -1.54
N ILE A 105 23.15 -4.55 -0.45
CA ILE A 105 24.49 -4.19 0.03
C ILE A 105 25.56 -4.71 -0.94
N TYR A 106 25.42 -5.94 -1.43
CA TYR A 106 26.39 -6.54 -2.33
C TYR A 106 26.29 -5.99 -3.75
N ILE A 107 25.06 -5.83 -4.26
CA ILE A 107 24.79 -5.30 -5.59
C ILE A 107 23.60 -4.33 -5.46
N PRO A 108 23.80 -3.01 -5.67
CA PRO A 108 22.76 -2.00 -5.45
C PRO A 108 21.71 -2.00 -6.58
N PHE A 109 21.02 -3.14 -6.75
CA PHE A 109 19.94 -3.26 -7.71
C PHE A 109 18.82 -2.27 -7.41
N SER A 110 18.26 -1.75 -8.49
CA SER A 110 17.13 -0.84 -8.50
C SER A 110 16.19 -1.21 -9.65
N ILE A 111 14.92 -0.85 -9.53
CA ILE A 111 13.92 -0.96 -10.59
C ILE A 111 13.40 0.44 -10.85
N PRO A 112 13.66 1.05 -12.01
CA PRO A 112 14.40 0.52 -13.17
C PRO A 112 15.89 0.30 -12.86
N LEU A 113 16.57 -0.51 -13.66
CA LEU A 113 18.02 -0.66 -13.58
C LEU A 113 18.72 0.65 -13.94
N ASN A 114 19.68 1.07 -13.12
CA ASN A 114 20.52 2.24 -13.37
C ASN A 114 21.81 1.91 -14.14
N PHE A 115 22.08 0.62 -14.40
CA PHE A 115 23.30 0.14 -15.05
C PHE A 115 23.00 -1.14 -15.86
N VAL A 116 23.88 -1.45 -16.81
CA VAL A 116 23.83 -2.71 -17.58
C VAL A 116 24.38 -3.84 -16.74
N LEU A 117 23.64 -4.94 -16.66
CA LEU A 117 24.04 -6.11 -15.90
C LEU A 117 25.11 -6.92 -16.65
N SER A 118 26.18 -7.30 -15.94
CA SER A 118 27.11 -8.29 -16.47
C SER A 118 26.46 -9.69 -16.50
N PRO A 119 26.82 -10.61 -17.43
CA PRO A 119 26.19 -11.94 -17.49
C PRO A 119 26.17 -12.72 -16.16
N PRO A 120 27.21 -12.65 -15.30
CA PRO A 120 27.19 -13.27 -13.97
C PRO A 120 26.19 -12.65 -12.98
N GLU A 121 25.78 -11.40 -13.17
CA GLU A 121 24.85 -10.68 -12.28
C GLU A 121 23.39 -11.01 -12.55
N VAL A 122 23.06 -11.50 -13.74
CA VAL A 122 21.69 -11.77 -14.19
C VAL A 122 20.91 -12.71 -13.25
N PRO A 123 21.47 -13.84 -12.77
CA PRO A 123 20.77 -14.70 -11.82
C PRO A 123 20.46 -13.99 -10.49
N TYR A 124 21.37 -13.15 -10.00
CA TYR A 124 21.17 -12.39 -8.76
C TYR A 124 20.09 -11.33 -8.93
N PHE A 125 20.00 -10.70 -10.11
CA PHE A 125 18.93 -9.77 -10.44
C PHE A 125 17.56 -10.46 -10.40
N TYR A 126 17.41 -11.65 -10.98
CA TYR A 126 16.13 -12.39 -10.90
C TYR A 126 15.78 -12.83 -9.47
N ILE A 127 16.77 -13.21 -8.66
CA ILE A 127 16.54 -13.47 -7.23
C ILE A 127 16.02 -12.20 -6.55
N TYR A 128 16.63 -11.04 -6.83
CA TYR A 128 16.17 -9.76 -6.32
C TYR A 128 14.73 -9.43 -6.76
N LEU A 129 14.35 -9.69 -8.02
CA LEU A 129 12.97 -9.53 -8.48
C LEU A 129 12.00 -10.45 -7.74
N ILE A 130 12.36 -11.74 -7.53
CA ILE A 130 11.55 -12.69 -6.75
C ILE A 130 11.34 -12.18 -5.34
N ILE A 131 12.40 -11.73 -4.67
CA ILE A 131 12.34 -11.21 -3.29
C ILE A 131 11.47 -9.95 -3.22
N SER A 132 11.63 -9.02 -4.17
CA SER A 132 10.80 -7.80 -4.27
C SER A 132 9.32 -8.13 -4.48
N SER A 133 9.02 -9.07 -5.39
CA SER A 133 7.66 -9.52 -5.66
C SER A 133 7.04 -10.25 -4.47
N LEU A 134 7.80 -11.11 -3.78
CA LEU A 134 7.34 -11.76 -2.55
C LEU A 134 7.01 -10.74 -1.46
N SER A 135 7.81 -9.69 -1.30
CA SER A 135 7.51 -8.61 -0.35
C SER A 135 6.16 -7.95 -0.65
N ILE A 136 5.83 -7.72 -1.93
CA ILE A 136 4.53 -7.18 -2.34
C ILE A 136 3.42 -8.18 -2.04
N LEU A 137 3.60 -9.45 -2.43
CA LEU A 137 2.59 -10.50 -2.30
C LEU A 137 2.27 -10.89 -0.86
N LEU A 138 3.21 -10.72 0.07
CA LEU A 138 2.98 -10.97 1.49
C LEU A 138 2.21 -9.86 2.21
N SER A 139 2.28 -8.61 1.72
CA SER A 139 1.67 -7.45 2.40
C SER A 139 0.36 -6.99 1.77
N TYR A 140 0.38 -6.61 0.49
CA TYR A 140 -0.76 -5.95 -0.16
C TYR A 140 -1.97 -6.87 -0.36
N PRO A 141 -1.81 -8.13 -0.83
CA PRO A 141 -2.94 -9.04 -0.99
C PRO A 141 -3.64 -9.32 0.32
N TRP A 142 -2.88 -9.45 1.41
CA TRP A 142 -3.47 -9.71 2.72
C TRP A 142 -4.35 -8.54 3.18
N LEU A 143 -3.88 -7.30 3.07
CA LEU A 143 -4.70 -6.11 3.32
C LEU A 143 -5.95 -6.10 2.41
N GLY A 144 -5.76 -6.36 1.12
CA GLY A 144 -6.82 -6.37 0.12
C GLY A 144 -7.94 -7.35 0.44
N LEU A 145 -7.58 -8.61 0.66
CA LEU A 145 -8.52 -9.70 0.98
C LEU A 145 -9.25 -9.46 2.30
N VAL A 146 -8.53 -8.99 3.32
CA VAL A 146 -9.12 -8.73 4.64
C VAL A 146 -10.07 -7.55 4.59
N ALA A 147 -9.73 -6.46 3.90
CA ALA A 147 -10.60 -5.31 3.73
C ALA A 147 -11.87 -5.67 2.94
N LEU A 148 -11.78 -6.48 1.89
CA LEU A 148 -12.94 -6.98 1.15
C LEU A 148 -13.79 -7.94 1.98
N LYS A 149 -13.18 -8.81 2.79
CA LYS A 149 -13.91 -9.66 3.73
C LYS A 149 -14.68 -8.81 4.74
N TYR A 150 -14.05 -7.78 5.30
CA TYR A 150 -14.71 -6.86 6.22
C TYR A 150 -15.86 -6.13 5.52
N TYR A 151 -15.64 -5.59 4.32
CA TYR A 151 -16.69 -5.02 3.48
C TYR A 151 -17.89 -5.96 3.31
N SER A 152 -17.64 -7.24 3.00
CA SER A 152 -18.71 -8.23 2.83
C SER A 152 -19.54 -8.42 4.11
N SER A 153 -18.90 -8.41 5.28
CA SER A 153 -19.60 -8.55 6.57
C SER A 153 -20.43 -7.33 6.95
N ILE A 154 -19.99 -6.12 6.59
CA ILE A 154 -20.72 -4.88 6.92
C ILE A 154 -21.72 -4.49 5.83
N LYS A 155 -21.65 -5.10 4.64
CA LYS A 155 -22.51 -4.74 3.50
C LYS A 155 -24.00 -4.86 3.85
N VAL A 156 -24.36 -5.90 4.60
CA VAL A 156 -25.74 -6.21 5.04
C VAL A 156 -26.18 -5.46 6.30
N LYS A 157 -25.24 -4.83 7.02
CA LYS A 157 -25.54 -4.11 8.27
C LYS A 157 -25.99 -2.69 8.00
N ASP A 158 -26.71 -2.10 8.95
CA ASP A 158 -27.10 -0.69 8.93
C ASP A 158 -25.89 0.20 9.30
N VAL A 159 -25.04 0.41 8.31
CA VAL A 159 -23.78 1.17 8.41
C VAL A 159 -23.77 2.16 7.26
N GLU A 160 -23.25 3.36 7.52
CA GLU A 160 -23.18 4.40 6.50
C GLU A 160 -22.48 3.91 5.20
N PRO A 161 -23.08 4.12 4.02
CA PRO A 161 -22.54 3.66 2.73
C PRO A 161 -21.10 4.10 2.43
N TRP A 162 -20.67 5.27 2.91
CA TRP A 162 -19.30 5.74 2.71
C TRP A 162 -18.26 4.86 3.42
N ILE A 163 -18.60 4.30 4.60
CA ILE A 163 -17.74 3.36 5.34
C ILE A 163 -17.57 2.08 4.53
N LYS A 164 -18.67 1.55 4.00
CA LYS A 164 -18.66 0.37 3.12
C LYS A 164 -17.76 0.63 1.90
N THR A 165 -17.89 1.81 1.30
CA THR A 165 -17.09 2.21 0.13
C THR A 165 -15.62 2.36 0.46
N ARG A 166 -15.25 2.89 1.63
CA ARG A 166 -13.85 2.97 2.10
C ARG A 166 -13.17 1.60 2.06
N TYR A 167 -13.74 0.59 2.72
CA TYR A 167 -13.13 -0.74 2.77
C TYR A 167 -13.08 -1.41 1.40
N ARG A 168 -14.09 -1.17 0.55
CA ARG A 168 -14.09 -1.62 -0.84
C ARG A 168 -12.94 -1.00 -1.64
N LEU A 169 -12.70 0.31 -1.49
CA LEU A 169 -11.61 1.03 -2.15
C LEU A 169 -10.24 0.52 -1.67
N ILE A 170 -10.02 0.40 -0.35
CA ILE A 170 -8.79 -0.15 0.22
C ILE A 170 -8.56 -1.58 -0.31
N GLY A 171 -9.60 -2.40 -0.31
CA GLY A 171 -9.58 -3.77 -0.78
C GLY A 171 -9.08 -3.92 -2.22
N TYR A 172 -9.82 -3.34 -3.17
CA TYR A 172 -9.48 -3.47 -4.59
C TYR A 172 -8.17 -2.78 -4.95
N SER A 173 -7.91 -1.59 -4.41
CA SER A 173 -6.67 -0.88 -4.70
C SER A 173 -5.43 -1.64 -4.21
N SER A 174 -5.52 -2.34 -3.06
CA SER A 174 -4.43 -3.18 -2.57
C SER A 174 -4.23 -4.44 -3.44
N LEU A 175 -5.30 -5.05 -3.95
CA LEU A 175 -5.17 -6.22 -4.83
C LEU A 175 -4.55 -5.89 -6.19
N ILE A 176 -4.73 -4.68 -6.71
CA ILE A 176 -4.08 -4.24 -7.96
C ILE A 176 -2.55 -4.34 -7.85
N MET A 177 -1.97 -4.17 -6.66
CA MET A 177 -0.53 -4.28 -6.45
C MET A 177 0.04 -5.69 -6.71
N ILE A 178 -0.80 -6.74 -6.75
CA ILE A 178 -0.38 -8.08 -7.19
C ILE A 178 0.21 -8.04 -8.61
N ILE A 179 -0.39 -7.22 -9.48
CA ILE A 179 0.04 -7.07 -10.87
C ILE A 179 1.49 -6.58 -10.92
N ASN A 180 1.88 -5.67 -10.02
CA ASN A 180 3.26 -5.16 -9.97
C ASN A 180 4.28 -6.25 -9.65
N GLY A 181 3.92 -7.22 -8.80
CA GLY A 181 4.78 -8.38 -8.52
C GLY A 181 5.08 -9.21 -9.77
N GLY A 182 4.13 -9.29 -10.72
CA GLY A 182 4.37 -9.92 -12.02
C GLY A 182 5.12 -9.02 -13.00
N LEU A 183 4.78 -7.74 -13.07
CA LEU A 183 5.38 -6.78 -14.00
C LEU A 183 6.89 -6.59 -13.79
N TYR A 184 7.39 -6.77 -12.56
CA TYR A 184 8.83 -6.74 -12.29
C TYR A 184 9.63 -7.74 -13.12
N PHE A 185 9.07 -8.91 -13.44
CA PHE A 185 9.75 -9.91 -14.28
C PHE A 185 9.78 -9.55 -15.76
N LEU A 186 8.98 -8.56 -16.18
CA LEU A 186 9.00 -8.06 -17.54
C LEU A 186 10.07 -6.99 -17.75
N PHE A 187 10.78 -6.58 -16.70
CA PHE A 187 11.82 -5.56 -16.82
C PHE A 187 13.01 -6.08 -17.64
N PRO A 188 13.43 -5.38 -18.70
CA PRO A 188 14.58 -5.80 -19.51
C PRO A 188 15.90 -5.72 -18.73
N ILE A 189 16.82 -6.63 -19.04
CA ILE A 189 18.12 -6.82 -18.36
C ILE A 189 19.23 -6.04 -19.08
N ASP A 190 19.07 -5.87 -20.38
CA ASP A 190 20.03 -5.36 -21.35
C ASP A 190 19.90 -3.84 -21.60
N THR A 191 18.95 -3.19 -20.94
CA THR A 191 18.58 -1.81 -21.25
C THR A 191 18.45 -0.99 -19.97
N TYR A 192 19.16 0.13 -19.91
CA TYR A 192 19.28 0.98 -18.71
C TYR A 192 18.51 2.30 -18.82
N SER A 193 17.69 2.49 -19.86
CA SER A 193 17.01 3.77 -20.09
C SER A 193 15.51 3.61 -20.32
N TRP A 194 14.76 4.52 -19.70
CA TRP A 194 13.36 4.79 -20.02
C TRP A 194 13.13 5.30 -21.44
N GLU A 195 14.20 5.52 -22.21
CA GLU A 195 14.13 6.02 -23.58
C GLU A 195 13.73 4.90 -24.54
N GLN A 196 13.97 3.64 -24.16
CA GLN A 196 13.49 2.51 -24.92
C GLN A 196 12.02 2.22 -24.62
N LEU A 197 11.26 1.94 -25.68
CA LEU A 197 9.81 1.78 -25.61
C LEU A 197 9.37 0.67 -24.65
N TYR A 198 10.07 -0.47 -24.65
CA TYR A 198 9.68 -1.62 -23.84
C TYR A 198 9.83 -1.39 -22.31
N PRO A 199 11.00 -1.03 -21.76
CA PRO A 199 11.11 -0.68 -20.34
C PRO A 199 10.21 0.49 -19.96
N PHE A 200 10.05 1.48 -20.84
CA PHE A 200 9.09 2.57 -20.64
C PHE A 200 7.66 2.07 -20.39
N ILE A 201 7.15 1.18 -21.25
CA ILE A 201 5.80 0.61 -21.10
C ILE A 201 5.68 -0.13 -19.77
N VAL A 202 6.64 -1.00 -19.43
CA VAL A 202 6.60 -1.78 -18.18
C VAL A 202 6.59 -0.86 -16.96
N GLY A 203 7.47 0.15 -16.91
CA GLY A 203 7.49 1.11 -15.81
C GLY A 203 6.26 1.99 -15.75
N LEU A 204 5.70 2.38 -16.90
CA LEU A 204 4.44 3.11 -16.95
C LEU A 204 3.31 2.30 -16.29
N TRP A 205 3.18 1.00 -16.59
CA TRP A 205 2.20 0.12 -15.96
C TRP A 205 2.39 -0.01 -14.44
N ILE A 206 3.63 -0.22 -13.99
CA ILE A 206 3.96 -0.29 -12.55
C ILE A 206 3.57 1.02 -11.86
N THR A 207 3.88 2.15 -12.48
CA THR A 207 3.62 3.48 -11.94
C THR A 207 2.12 3.77 -11.90
N ILE A 208 1.36 3.41 -12.95
CA ILE A 208 -0.10 3.54 -12.99
C ILE A 208 -0.74 2.77 -11.82
N ASN A 209 -0.38 1.49 -11.64
CA ASN A 209 -0.93 0.66 -10.56
C ASN A 209 -0.62 1.24 -9.17
N THR A 210 0.62 1.70 -8.98
CA THR A 210 1.07 2.30 -7.72
C THR A 210 0.37 3.63 -7.43
N THR A 211 0.13 4.45 -8.46
CA THR A 211 -0.64 5.69 -8.37
C THR A 211 -2.11 5.42 -8.08
N ILE A 212 -2.74 4.42 -8.73
CA ILE A 212 -4.11 3.98 -8.42
C ILE A 212 -4.21 3.57 -6.95
N PHE A 213 -3.26 2.76 -6.46
CA PHE A 213 -3.21 2.36 -5.05
C PHE A 213 -3.17 3.59 -4.13
N SER A 214 -2.28 4.55 -4.42
CA SER A 214 -2.09 5.74 -3.60
C SER A 214 -3.31 6.66 -3.58
N VAL A 215 -3.84 6.99 -4.75
CA VAL A 215 -5.01 7.88 -4.88
C VAL A 215 -6.26 7.25 -4.28
N ALA A 216 -6.48 5.94 -4.48
CA ALA A 216 -7.60 5.24 -3.87
C ALA A 216 -7.52 5.25 -2.34
N ASN A 217 -6.31 5.08 -1.76
CA ASN A 217 -6.11 5.18 -0.32
C ASN A 217 -6.31 6.62 0.19
N LEU A 218 -5.84 7.63 -0.52
CA LEU A 218 -6.10 9.04 -0.20
C LEU A 218 -7.60 9.30 -0.09
N ILE A 219 -8.37 8.90 -1.11
CA ILE A 219 -9.83 9.04 -1.13
C ILE A 219 -10.47 8.22 -0.02
N ALA A 220 -10.02 6.98 0.20
CA ALA A 220 -10.58 6.11 1.22
C ALA A 220 -10.40 6.68 2.64
N TRP A 221 -9.22 7.19 2.97
CA TRP A 221 -8.90 7.68 4.31
C TRP A 221 -9.46 9.06 4.59
N ILE A 222 -9.35 10.00 3.65
CA ILE A 222 -9.88 11.35 3.81
C ILE A 222 -11.41 11.36 3.65
N MET A 223 -11.94 10.60 2.68
CA MET A 223 -13.36 10.56 2.31
C MET A 223 -13.99 11.95 2.21
N PRO A 224 -13.77 12.69 1.10
CA PRO A 224 -14.19 14.09 1.01
C PRO A 224 -15.72 14.23 1.15
N GLN A 225 -16.16 15.35 1.72
CA GLN A 225 -17.56 15.55 2.11
C GLN A 225 -18.56 15.39 0.95
N TRP A 226 -18.19 15.85 -0.25
CA TRP A 226 -19.03 15.68 -1.44
C TRP A 226 -19.26 14.21 -1.79
N LEU A 227 -18.23 13.37 -1.65
CA LEU A 227 -18.32 11.93 -1.90
C LEU A 227 -19.12 11.25 -0.79
N LYS A 228 -18.90 11.65 0.46
CA LYS A 228 -19.69 11.18 1.62
C LYS A 228 -21.19 11.46 1.41
N ASN A 229 -21.55 12.70 1.06
CA ASN A 229 -22.92 13.11 0.79
C ASN A 229 -23.51 12.34 -0.40
N TYR A 230 -22.76 12.18 -1.49
CA TYR A 230 -23.19 11.44 -2.68
C TYR A 230 -23.50 9.98 -2.36
N LEU A 231 -22.66 9.32 -1.56
CA LEU A 231 -22.83 7.91 -1.16
C LEU A 231 -23.98 7.74 -0.16
N ASN A 232 -24.18 8.70 0.73
CA ASN A 232 -25.23 8.66 1.75
C ASN A 232 -26.60 9.19 1.29
N ARG A 233 -26.78 9.63 0.04
CA ARG A 233 -28.01 10.29 -0.44
C ARG A 233 -29.32 9.53 -0.19
N ASN A 234 -29.26 8.20 -0.13
CA ASN A 234 -30.42 7.33 0.07
C ASN A 234 -30.39 6.63 1.44
N TYR A 235 -29.42 6.97 2.30
CA TYR A 235 -29.26 6.37 3.61
C TYR A 235 -30.05 7.17 4.64
N LYS A 236 -31.17 6.60 5.08
CA LYS A 236 -31.91 7.09 6.25
C LYS A 236 -31.42 6.28 7.45
N GLY A 237 -30.26 6.66 7.99
CA GLY A 237 -29.79 6.03 9.23
C GLY A 237 -30.84 6.22 10.32
N THR A 238 -31.05 5.21 11.17
CA THR A 238 -31.74 5.44 12.44
C THR A 238 -31.00 6.55 13.17
N LEU A 239 -31.72 7.64 13.44
CA LEU A 239 -31.30 8.80 14.21
C LEU A 239 -30.98 8.35 15.65
N ASP A 240 -29.84 7.68 15.82
CA ASP A 240 -29.27 7.37 17.13
C ASP A 240 -27.80 7.80 17.10
N GLU A 241 -27.63 9.03 17.56
CA GLU A 241 -26.42 9.68 18.08
C GLU A 241 -25.20 9.78 17.15
N ASN A 242 -24.39 10.80 17.40
CA ASN A 242 -23.10 11.05 16.75
C ASN A 242 -22.07 9.97 17.11
N LEU A 243 -22.35 8.70 16.77
CA LEU A 243 -21.43 7.61 17.02
C LEU A 243 -20.17 7.82 16.18
N THR A 244 -19.05 7.93 16.89
CA THR A 244 -17.73 8.00 16.30
C THR A 244 -17.44 6.72 15.50
N GLU A 245 -16.54 6.78 14.52
CA GLU A 245 -16.16 5.61 13.72
C GLU A 245 -15.70 4.42 14.58
N VAL A 246 -15.13 4.71 15.76
CA VAL A 246 -14.74 3.71 16.75
C VAL A 246 -15.97 2.99 17.34
N GLU A 247 -17.01 3.74 17.66
CA GLU A 247 -18.26 3.19 18.20
C GLU A 247 -19.00 2.37 17.13
N ILE A 248 -19.01 2.84 15.88
CA ILE A 248 -19.54 2.06 14.76
C ILE A 248 -18.76 0.76 14.59
N MET A 249 -17.42 0.81 14.65
CA MET A 249 -16.59 -0.39 14.59
C MET A 249 -16.81 -1.34 15.78
N ASN A 250 -17.01 -0.81 16.98
CA ASN A 250 -17.27 -1.59 18.19
C ASN A 250 -18.67 -2.24 18.15
N LYS A 251 -19.69 -1.52 17.68
CA LYS A 251 -21.05 -2.05 17.55
C LYS A 251 -21.13 -3.16 16.48
N ILE A 252 -20.46 -2.95 15.34
CA ILE A 252 -20.30 -3.98 14.30
C ILE A 252 -19.59 -5.22 14.87
N ARG A 253 -18.61 -5.02 15.76
CA ARG A 253 -17.84 -6.08 16.42
C ARG A 253 -18.71 -6.92 17.34
N GLU A 254 -19.50 -6.31 18.22
CA GLU A 254 -20.40 -7.04 19.12
C GLU A 254 -21.34 -7.96 18.33
N GLU A 255 -21.92 -7.44 17.26
CA GLU A 255 -22.81 -8.18 16.37
C GLU A 255 -22.13 -9.21 15.43
N THR A 256 -20.79 -9.24 15.32
CA THR A 256 -20.05 -10.26 14.51
C THR A 256 -19.27 -11.25 15.37
N SER A 257 -19.35 -11.12 16.69
CA SER A 257 -18.71 -12.02 17.66
C SER A 257 -19.70 -13.06 18.23
N GLN A 258 -20.99 -12.93 17.89
CA GLN A 258 -22.02 -13.97 17.99
C GLN A 258 -21.98 -14.82 16.71
#